data_AF-A0A8J2SNP6-F1
#
_entry.id   AF-A0A8J2SNP6-F1
#
_cell.length_a   1.000
_cell.length_b   1.000
_cell.length_c   1.000
_cell.angle_alpha   90.00
_cell.angle_beta   90.00
_cell.angle_gamma   90.00
#
_symmetry.space_group_name_H-M   'P 1'
#
loop_
_entity.id
_entity.type
_entity.pdbx_description
1 polymer ?
#
loop_
_entity_poly.entity_id
_entity_poly.type
_entity_poly.pdbx_seq_one_letter_code
_entity_poly.pdbx_strand_id
1 'polypeptide(L)'
;MASQLARGFLAEQDLERFVREEHGGNRAAAARAKAASGEACMRNAPKAALKYFRDALDLATTEAARAAVHRSCAAACRDIGHFNRCVGHATRALVTDHDDKVALKHRLAAHEALGAWRRMNADALRIGDEDAAARAAAKGGDQPVELHAPSESHKTVQAALDEAYAYAPGGATVFVRRGRVDEEALVVRGAYFGTAPLLICGELVAAAPRETFFTKEVVVKGPCRLRHLAFCAGARATADLGLEDCVVACPGGVGVDASAALSLNRCLVEHCADGVVARGALDVRGTTVRHCANVGLDASESDGPARVEELTVAACGVAVRGAVEFAGSENDVEGW
;
A
#
# COMPACT_ATOMS: atom_id res chain seq x y z
N MET A 1 -13.36 48.23 -19.00
CA MET A 1 -12.86 47.22 -18.04
C MET A 1 -12.40 45.96 -18.77
N ALA A 2 -11.39 46.07 -19.65
CA ALA A 2 -10.96 44.95 -20.52
C ALA A 2 -9.42 44.79 -20.61
N SER A 3 -8.61 45.55 -19.85
CA SER A 3 -7.15 45.54 -20.00
C SER A 3 -6.36 44.78 -18.92
N GLN A 4 -7.01 44.15 -17.95
CA GLN A 4 -6.32 43.39 -16.89
C GLN A 4 -6.12 41.89 -17.21
N LEU A 5 -6.75 41.37 -18.27
CA LEU A 5 -6.72 39.94 -18.61
C LEU A 5 -5.55 39.51 -19.51
N ALA A 6 -4.62 40.40 -19.86
CA ALA A 6 -3.58 40.11 -20.85
C ALA A 6 -2.19 40.69 -20.50
N ARG A 7 -1.75 40.61 -19.24
CA ARG A 7 -0.31 40.73 -18.95
C ARG A 7 0.31 39.35 -18.98
N GLY A 8 0.87 39.04 -20.15
CA GLY A 8 1.51 37.78 -20.46
C GLY A 8 2.72 37.49 -19.58
N PHE A 9 3.03 36.20 -19.49
CA PHE A 9 4.35 35.61 -19.34
C PHE A 9 5.41 36.49 -18.65
N LEU A 10 5.36 36.60 -17.33
CA LEU A 10 6.40 37.27 -16.53
C LEU A 10 7.68 36.40 -16.48
N ALA A 11 8.85 37.04 -16.52
CA ALA A 11 10.13 36.42 -16.15
C ALA A 11 10.27 36.40 -14.61
N GLU A 12 11.25 35.68 -14.06
CA GLU A 12 11.44 35.58 -12.60
C GLU A 12 11.59 36.94 -11.90
N GLN A 13 12.31 37.89 -12.55
CA GLN A 13 12.43 39.27 -12.07
C GLN A 13 11.10 40.05 -12.08
N ASP A 14 10.20 39.72 -13.00
CA ASP A 14 8.88 40.35 -13.09
C ASP A 14 7.92 39.78 -12.03
N LEU A 15 8.14 38.54 -11.57
CA LEU A 15 7.36 37.91 -10.50
C LEU A 15 7.61 38.59 -9.15
N GLU A 16 8.88 38.90 -8.84
CA GLU A 16 9.25 39.64 -7.64
C GLU A 16 8.71 41.08 -7.66
N ARG A 17 8.71 41.70 -8.84
CA ARG A 17 8.10 43.01 -9.04
C ARG A 17 6.59 42.97 -8.82
N PHE A 18 5.90 41.98 -9.38
CA PHE A 18 4.47 41.74 -9.18
C PHE A 18 4.10 41.58 -7.69
N VAL A 19 4.88 40.78 -6.95
CA VAL A 19 4.69 40.61 -5.50
C VAL A 19 4.82 41.93 -4.75
N ARG A 20 5.85 42.72 -5.07
CA ARG A 20 6.18 43.96 -4.36
C ARG A 20 5.24 45.11 -4.68
N GLU A 21 4.98 45.33 -5.97
CA GLU A 21 4.21 46.49 -6.47
C GLU A 21 2.70 46.27 -6.40
N GLU A 22 2.20 45.07 -6.71
CA GLU A 22 0.75 44.82 -6.79
C GLU A 22 0.18 44.17 -5.52
N HIS A 23 1.02 43.50 -4.72
CA HIS A 23 0.59 42.76 -3.53
C HIS A 23 1.34 43.17 -2.25
N GLY A 24 2.11 44.26 -2.27
CA GLY A 24 2.76 44.83 -1.09
C GLY A 24 3.73 43.88 -0.38
N GLY A 25 4.36 42.97 -1.13
CA GLY A 25 5.25 41.94 -0.59
C GLY A 25 4.56 40.64 -0.17
N ASN A 26 3.22 40.56 -0.21
CA ASN A 26 2.48 39.38 0.21
C ASN A 26 2.48 38.29 -0.88
N ARG A 27 3.48 37.40 -0.82
CA ARG A 27 3.64 36.28 -1.76
C ARG A 27 2.43 35.32 -1.78
N ALA A 28 1.76 35.10 -0.66
CA ALA A 28 0.56 34.24 -0.62
C ALA A 28 -0.62 34.87 -1.36
N ALA A 29 -0.83 36.18 -1.24
CA ALA A 29 -1.85 36.90 -2.02
C ALA A 29 -1.51 36.88 -3.52
N ALA A 30 -0.24 37.09 -3.86
CA ALA A 30 0.24 37.03 -5.24
C ALA A 30 0.06 35.63 -5.87
N ALA A 31 0.34 34.56 -5.11
CA ALA A 31 0.12 33.18 -5.53
C ALA A 31 -1.37 32.91 -5.84
N ARG A 32 -2.28 33.37 -4.98
CA ARG A 32 -3.74 33.23 -5.22
C ARG A 32 -4.19 34.01 -6.46
N ALA A 33 -3.67 35.22 -6.68
CA ALA A 33 -4.00 36.02 -7.85
C ALA A 33 -3.53 35.35 -9.16
N LYS A 34 -2.33 34.75 -9.15
CA LYS A 34 -1.83 33.97 -10.28
C LYS A 34 -2.63 32.69 -10.51
N ALA A 35 -3.00 31.97 -9.47
CA ALA A 35 -3.87 30.79 -9.60
C ALA A 35 -5.24 31.16 -10.20
N ALA A 36 -5.86 32.26 -9.74
CA ALA A 36 -7.13 32.75 -10.28
C ALA A 36 -7.00 33.19 -11.76
N SER A 37 -5.88 33.81 -12.12
CA SER A 37 -5.56 34.13 -13.52
C SER A 37 -5.44 32.87 -14.38
N GLY A 38 -4.79 31.82 -13.84
CA GLY A 38 -4.73 30.50 -14.47
C GLY A 38 -6.12 29.90 -14.69
N GLU A 39 -6.98 29.90 -13.67
CA GLU A 39 -8.37 29.41 -13.77
C GLU A 39 -9.17 30.15 -14.85
N ALA A 40 -9.09 31.48 -14.86
CA ALA A 40 -9.78 32.32 -15.85
C ALA A 40 -9.29 32.03 -17.28
N CYS A 41 -8.00 31.78 -17.46
CA CYS A 41 -7.40 31.49 -18.75
C CYS A 41 -7.62 30.06 -19.25
N MET A 42 -7.95 29.08 -18.39
CA MET A 42 -7.98 27.67 -18.78
C MET A 42 -8.95 27.38 -19.93
N ARG A 43 -10.13 28.02 -19.94
CA ARG A 43 -11.14 27.78 -20.98
C ARG A 43 -10.70 28.24 -22.37
N ASN A 44 -9.93 29.31 -22.48
CA ASN A 44 -9.60 29.94 -23.76
C ASN A 44 -8.14 29.70 -24.19
N ALA A 45 -7.23 29.51 -23.22
CA ALA A 45 -5.79 29.38 -23.45
C ALA A 45 -5.14 28.44 -22.41
N PRO A 46 -5.40 27.13 -22.47
CA PRO A 46 -4.95 26.18 -21.44
C PRO A 46 -3.43 26.10 -21.29
N LYS A 47 -2.67 26.26 -22.39
CA LYS A 47 -1.20 26.32 -22.35
C LYS A 47 -0.68 27.56 -21.59
N ALA A 48 -1.37 28.70 -21.71
CA ALA A 48 -1.00 29.92 -21.00
C ALA A 48 -1.38 29.83 -19.51
N ALA A 49 -2.55 29.26 -19.21
CA ALA A 49 -3.01 28.98 -17.85
C ALA A 49 -2.03 28.11 -17.05
N LEU A 50 -1.45 27.08 -17.66
CA LEU A 50 -0.41 26.26 -17.02
C LEU A 50 0.80 27.07 -16.55
N LYS A 51 1.16 28.15 -17.25
CA LYS A 51 2.23 29.05 -16.79
C LYS A 51 1.79 29.84 -15.57
N TYR A 52 0.59 30.41 -15.56
CA TYR A 52 0.06 31.10 -14.38
C TYR A 52 0.00 30.21 -13.13
N PHE A 53 -0.32 28.93 -13.31
CA PHE A 53 -0.27 27.96 -12.22
C PHE A 53 1.16 27.63 -11.76
N ARG A 54 2.13 27.59 -12.67
CA ARG A 54 3.55 27.44 -12.29
C ARG A 54 4.03 28.66 -11.49
N ASP A 55 3.78 29.85 -12.01
CA ASP A 55 4.08 31.12 -11.32
C ASP A 55 3.43 31.14 -9.91
N ALA A 56 2.17 30.68 -9.79
CA ALA A 56 1.48 30.58 -8.52
C ALA A 56 2.15 29.59 -7.54
N LEU A 57 2.64 28.45 -8.04
CA LEU A 57 3.36 27.46 -7.23
C LEU A 57 4.73 27.99 -6.77
N ASP A 58 5.44 28.71 -7.62
CA ASP A 58 6.73 29.32 -7.29
C ASP A 58 6.57 30.40 -6.19
N LEU A 59 5.44 31.12 -6.21
CA LEU A 59 5.08 32.10 -5.18
C LEU A 59 4.54 31.48 -3.88
N ALA A 60 4.07 30.23 -3.93
CA ALA A 60 3.53 29.54 -2.77
C ALA A 60 4.67 29.01 -1.89
N THR A 61 5.08 29.81 -0.91
CA THR A 61 6.20 29.50 -0.01
C THR A 61 5.84 28.60 1.17
N THR A 62 4.55 28.38 1.44
CA THR A 62 4.07 27.47 2.49
C THR A 62 3.34 26.28 1.89
N GLU A 63 3.34 25.15 2.60
CA GLU A 63 2.65 23.93 2.16
C GLU A 63 1.14 24.16 1.98
N ALA A 64 0.50 24.87 2.91
CA ALA A 64 -0.91 25.23 2.81
C ALA A 64 -1.22 26.10 1.57
N ALA A 65 -0.31 27.03 1.21
CA ALA A 65 -0.46 27.81 -0.01
C ALA A 65 -0.29 26.95 -1.26
N ARG A 66 0.68 26.01 -1.25
CA ARG A 66 0.90 25.07 -2.36
C ARG A 66 -0.29 24.14 -2.57
N ALA A 67 -0.85 23.60 -1.49
CA ALA A 67 -2.05 22.78 -1.53
C ALA A 67 -3.25 23.54 -2.14
N ALA A 68 -3.44 24.81 -1.73
CA ALA A 68 -4.48 25.66 -2.31
C ALA A 68 -4.29 25.89 -3.81
N VAL A 69 -3.06 26.18 -4.27
CA VAL A 69 -2.76 26.32 -5.70
C VAL A 69 -3.00 24.99 -6.44
N HIS A 70 -2.61 23.86 -5.86
CA HIS A 70 -2.88 22.55 -6.44
C HIS A 70 -4.38 22.23 -6.57
N ARG A 71 -5.21 22.64 -5.62
CA ARG A 71 -6.68 22.55 -5.75
C ARG A 71 -7.19 23.34 -6.95
N SER A 72 -6.76 24.60 -7.08
CA SER A 72 -7.07 25.45 -8.23
C SER A 72 -6.64 24.81 -9.56
N CYS A 73 -5.42 24.28 -9.63
CA CYS A 73 -4.94 23.57 -10.82
C CYS A 73 -5.80 22.34 -11.14
N ALA A 74 -6.18 21.55 -10.13
CA ALA A 74 -7.00 20.36 -10.30
C ALA A 74 -8.38 20.71 -10.85
N ALA A 75 -9.06 21.68 -10.22
CA ALA A 75 -10.34 22.21 -10.69
C ALA A 75 -10.27 22.64 -12.15
N ALA A 76 -9.25 23.42 -12.49
CA ALA A 76 -9.13 23.97 -13.83
C ALA A 76 -8.76 22.91 -14.89
N CYS A 77 -7.95 21.90 -14.52
CA CYS A 77 -7.66 20.76 -15.40
C CYS A 77 -8.90 19.89 -15.65
N ARG A 78 -9.74 19.68 -14.63
CA ARG A 78 -11.00 18.96 -14.75
C ARG A 78 -11.94 19.65 -15.75
N ASP A 79 -12.09 20.97 -15.63
CA ASP A 79 -13.05 21.74 -16.42
C ASP A 79 -12.74 21.74 -17.93
N ILE A 80 -11.49 21.44 -18.32
CA ILE A 80 -11.07 21.31 -19.73
C ILE A 80 -10.81 19.87 -20.16
N GLY A 81 -11.18 18.88 -19.33
CA GLY A 81 -11.05 17.46 -19.66
C GLY A 81 -9.64 16.88 -19.55
N HIS A 82 -8.68 17.59 -18.95
CA HIS A 82 -7.33 17.07 -18.67
C HIS A 82 -7.30 16.28 -17.35
N PHE A 83 -8.06 15.18 -17.31
CA PHE A 83 -8.32 14.42 -16.09
C PHE A 83 -7.06 13.81 -15.45
N ASN A 84 -6.09 13.32 -16.23
CA ASN A 84 -4.82 12.81 -15.68
C ASN A 84 -4.02 13.89 -14.92
N ARG A 85 -4.00 15.13 -15.41
CA ARG A 85 -3.36 16.25 -14.72
C ARG A 85 -4.17 16.71 -13.51
N CYS A 86 -5.50 16.65 -13.60
CA CYS A 86 -6.38 16.89 -12.45
C CYS A 86 -6.05 15.93 -11.30
N VAL A 87 -5.98 14.62 -11.56
CA VAL A 87 -5.60 13.61 -10.57
C VAL A 87 -4.23 13.95 -9.96
N GLY A 88 -3.23 14.24 -10.79
CA GLY A 88 -1.89 14.59 -10.30
C GLY A 88 -1.87 15.81 -9.37
N HIS A 89 -2.61 16.87 -9.71
CA HIS A 89 -2.70 18.07 -8.87
C HIS A 89 -3.53 17.85 -7.60
N ALA A 90 -4.66 17.15 -7.69
CA ALA A 90 -5.49 16.82 -6.53
C ALA A 90 -4.73 15.93 -5.53
N THR A 91 -4.00 14.93 -6.02
CA THR A 91 -3.14 14.09 -5.17
C THR A 91 -2.06 14.89 -4.46
N ARG A 92 -1.43 15.87 -5.13
CA ARG A 92 -0.43 16.75 -4.48
C ARG A 92 -1.05 17.66 -3.41
N ALA A 93 -2.30 18.08 -3.56
CA ALA A 93 -3.01 18.80 -2.50
C ALA A 93 -3.27 17.90 -1.28
N LEU A 94 -3.63 16.63 -1.52
CA LEU A 94 -3.90 15.64 -0.48
C LEU A 94 -2.66 15.20 0.31
N VAL A 95 -1.45 15.51 -0.16
CA VAL A 95 -0.22 15.31 0.62
C VAL A 95 -0.18 16.22 1.85
N THR A 96 -0.72 17.43 1.76
CA THR A 96 -0.72 18.40 2.86
C THR A 96 -1.87 18.18 3.84
N ASP A 97 -3.06 17.89 3.31
CA ASP A 97 -4.22 17.51 4.11
C ASP A 97 -4.88 16.30 3.44
N HIS A 98 -4.72 15.15 4.09
CA HIS A 98 -5.25 13.90 3.57
C HIS A 98 -6.76 13.98 3.38
N ASP A 99 -7.51 14.71 4.19
CA ASP A 99 -8.98 14.72 4.13
C ASP A 99 -9.55 15.97 3.46
N ASP A 100 -8.75 16.63 2.62
CA ASP A 100 -9.18 17.78 1.82
C ASP A 100 -10.33 17.39 0.87
N LYS A 101 -11.56 17.67 1.31
CA LYS A 101 -12.80 17.35 0.59
C LYS A 101 -12.87 17.99 -0.79
N VAL A 102 -12.22 19.14 -0.99
CA VAL A 102 -12.23 19.82 -2.30
C VAL A 102 -11.32 19.05 -3.25
N ALA A 103 -10.11 18.69 -2.82
CA ALA A 103 -9.19 17.89 -3.63
C ALA A 103 -9.77 16.51 -3.96
N LEU A 104 -10.38 15.84 -2.98
CA LEU A 104 -11.06 14.55 -3.19
C LEU A 104 -12.19 14.66 -4.21
N LYS A 105 -13.03 15.69 -4.15
CA LYS A 105 -14.11 15.91 -5.15
C LYS A 105 -13.57 16.08 -6.56
N HIS A 106 -12.47 16.82 -6.74
CA HIS A 106 -11.84 16.96 -8.06
C HIS A 106 -11.24 15.65 -8.56
N ARG A 107 -10.60 14.88 -7.67
CA ARG A 107 -10.01 13.58 -8.00
C ARG A 107 -11.08 12.54 -8.34
N LEU A 108 -12.16 12.49 -7.58
CA LEU A 108 -13.34 11.65 -7.84
C LEU A 108 -13.91 11.93 -9.23
N ALA A 109 -14.21 13.19 -9.55
CA ALA A 109 -14.77 13.57 -10.85
C ALA A 109 -13.82 13.24 -12.01
N ALA A 110 -12.51 13.37 -11.80
CA ALA A 110 -11.53 12.97 -12.80
C ALA A 110 -11.45 11.44 -12.97
N HIS A 111 -11.56 10.67 -11.88
CA HIS A 111 -11.61 9.21 -11.94
C HIS A 111 -12.88 8.71 -12.63
N GLU A 112 -14.03 9.33 -12.36
CA GLU A 112 -15.30 9.04 -13.06
C GLU A 112 -15.13 9.24 -14.57
N ALA A 113 -14.58 10.38 -14.99
CA ALA A 113 -14.38 10.69 -16.41
C ALA A 113 -13.33 9.80 -17.10
N LEU A 114 -12.37 9.27 -16.35
CA LEU A 114 -11.37 8.32 -16.85
C LEU A 114 -11.86 6.87 -16.83
N GLY A 115 -13.05 6.59 -16.29
CA GLY A 115 -13.52 5.22 -16.06
C GLY A 115 -12.69 4.47 -15.02
N ALA A 116 -11.97 5.19 -14.16
CA ALA A 116 -11.17 4.63 -13.07
C ALA A 116 -12.06 4.34 -11.84
N TRP A 117 -13.07 3.48 -12.03
CA TRP A 117 -14.17 3.26 -11.08
C TRP A 117 -13.70 2.90 -9.67
N ARG A 118 -12.60 2.16 -9.52
CA ARG A 118 -12.05 1.82 -8.19
C ARG A 118 -11.50 3.02 -7.43
N ARG A 119 -10.71 3.85 -8.11
CA ARG A 119 -10.14 5.07 -7.52
C ARG A 119 -11.26 6.08 -7.23
N MET A 120 -12.29 6.12 -8.08
CA MET A 120 -13.52 6.88 -7.83
C MET A 120 -14.23 6.38 -6.56
N ASN A 121 -14.39 5.06 -6.38
CA ASN A 121 -15.05 4.47 -5.21
C ASN A 121 -14.32 4.84 -3.91
N ALA A 122 -12.99 4.71 -3.90
CA ALA A 122 -12.18 5.08 -2.74
C ALA A 122 -12.35 6.56 -2.36
N ASP A 123 -12.35 7.46 -3.34
CA ASP A 123 -12.57 8.89 -3.09
C ASP A 123 -14.01 9.19 -2.66
N ALA A 124 -15.00 8.49 -3.24
CA ALA A 124 -16.42 8.62 -2.90
C ALA A 124 -16.69 8.24 -1.45
N LEU A 125 -16.17 7.09 -1.01
CA LEU A 125 -16.27 6.64 0.37
C LEU A 125 -15.62 7.63 1.35
N ARG A 126 -14.45 8.16 0.99
CA ARG A 126 -13.73 9.14 1.83
C ARG A 126 -14.48 10.46 2.01
N ILE A 127 -15.23 10.88 1.00
CA ILE A 127 -16.06 12.10 1.11
C ILE A 127 -17.49 11.83 1.61
N GLY A 128 -17.86 10.56 1.81
CA GLY A 128 -19.21 10.15 2.21
C GLY A 128 -20.26 10.27 1.10
N ASP A 129 -19.85 10.18 -0.18
CA ASP A 129 -20.75 10.19 -1.34
C ASP A 129 -21.19 8.76 -1.69
N GLU A 130 -22.22 8.28 -0.99
CA GLU A 130 -22.75 6.92 -1.14
C GLU A 130 -23.27 6.65 -2.56
N ASP A 131 -23.87 7.66 -3.21
CA ASP A 131 -24.37 7.54 -4.58
C ASP A 131 -23.21 7.34 -5.57
N ALA A 132 -22.12 8.11 -5.43
CA ALA A 132 -20.94 7.94 -6.25
C ALA A 132 -20.25 6.60 -5.98
N ALA A 133 -20.19 6.16 -4.72
CA ALA A 133 -19.64 4.86 -4.36
C ALA A 133 -20.47 3.72 -4.96
N ALA A 134 -21.81 3.81 -4.91
CA ALA A 134 -22.71 2.82 -5.51
C ALA A 134 -22.57 2.76 -7.04
N ARG A 135 -22.46 3.90 -7.71
CA ARG A 135 -22.21 3.95 -9.17
C ARG A 135 -20.86 3.31 -9.52
N ALA A 136 -19.83 3.62 -8.74
CA ALA A 136 -18.51 3.07 -8.95
C ALA A 136 -18.49 1.54 -8.71
N ALA A 137 -19.11 1.06 -7.63
CA ALA A 137 -19.28 -0.36 -7.33
C ALA A 137 -20.02 -1.11 -8.44
N ALA A 138 -21.12 -0.56 -8.96
CA ALA A 138 -21.86 -1.13 -10.09
C ALA A 138 -21.01 -1.28 -11.37
N LYS A 139 -19.88 -0.57 -11.47
CA LYS A 139 -18.90 -0.65 -12.56
C LYS A 139 -17.64 -1.45 -12.20
N GLY A 140 -17.65 -2.19 -11.08
CA GLY A 140 -16.51 -2.99 -10.60
C GLY A 140 -15.49 -2.19 -9.77
N GLY A 141 -15.93 -1.08 -9.17
CA GLY A 141 -15.14 -0.21 -8.30
C GLY A 141 -14.89 -0.76 -6.89
N ASP A 142 -15.60 -1.83 -6.51
CA ASP A 142 -15.54 -2.56 -5.25
C ASP A 142 -14.72 -3.87 -5.32
N GLN A 143 -14.35 -4.29 -6.54
CA GLN A 143 -13.58 -5.51 -6.75
C GLN A 143 -12.16 -5.36 -6.17
N PRO A 144 -11.63 -6.41 -5.50
CA PRO A 144 -10.28 -6.40 -4.96
C PRO A 144 -9.27 -6.03 -6.06
N VAL A 145 -8.31 -5.18 -5.71
CA VAL A 145 -7.23 -4.82 -6.62
C VAL A 145 -6.42 -6.07 -6.87
N GLU A 146 -6.33 -6.53 -8.13
CA GLU A 146 -5.31 -7.48 -8.54
C GLU A 146 -4.07 -6.65 -8.92
N LEU A 147 -3.19 -6.39 -7.94
CA LEU A 147 -1.97 -5.63 -8.20
C LEU A 147 -0.93 -6.59 -8.76
N HIS A 148 -0.79 -6.70 -10.08
CA HIS A 148 0.32 -7.41 -10.70
C HIS A 148 1.64 -6.63 -10.55
N ALA A 149 2.63 -7.16 -9.83
CA ALA A 149 4.01 -6.67 -9.84
C ALA A 149 4.91 -7.55 -10.73
N PRO A 150 5.99 -7.06 -11.38
CA PRO A 150 6.12 -5.78 -12.05
C PRO A 150 5.71 -5.94 -13.53
N SER A 151 4.56 -5.38 -13.93
CA SER A 151 4.31 -5.07 -15.33
C SER A 151 4.11 -3.56 -15.48
N GLU A 152 5.10 -2.92 -16.09
CA GLU A 152 5.21 -1.51 -16.54
C GLU A 152 4.93 -0.35 -15.57
N SER A 153 4.17 -0.50 -14.47
CA SER A 153 3.78 0.62 -13.59
C SER A 153 4.53 0.71 -12.25
N HIS A 154 4.96 -0.40 -11.66
CA HIS A 154 5.62 -0.42 -10.33
C HIS A 154 7.01 -1.07 -10.39
N LYS A 155 8.01 -0.37 -9.85
CA LYS A 155 9.42 -0.85 -9.80
C LYS A 155 9.70 -1.80 -8.63
N THR A 156 8.87 -1.78 -7.58
CA THR A 156 9.03 -2.57 -6.34
C THR A 156 7.68 -3.06 -5.82
N VAL A 157 7.67 -4.15 -5.06
CA VAL A 157 6.49 -4.69 -4.36
C VAL A 157 6.07 -3.73 -3.24
N GLN A 158 7.02 -3.08 -2.56
CA GLN A 158 6.69 -2.03 -1.59
C GLN A 158 5.89 -0.88 -2.21
N ALA A 159 6.21 -0.46 -3.43
CA ALA A 159 5.44 0.59 -4.12
C ALA A 159 4.02 0.13 -4.48
N ALA A 160 3.85 -1.14 -4.85
CA ALA A 160 2.52 -1.72 -5.09
C ALA A 160 1.71 -1.80 -3.78
N LEU A 161 2.35 -2.16 -2.66
CA LEU A 161 1.72 -2.13 -1.34
C LEU A 161 1.33 -0.71 -0.92
N ASP A 162 2.20 0.28 -1.13
CA ASP A 162 1.91 1.68 -0.82
C ASP A 162 0.72 2.20 -1.66
N GLU A 163 0.58 1.77 -2.93
CA GLU A 163 -0.61 2.02 -3.74
C GLU A 163 -1.83 1.28 -3.17
N ALA A 164 -1.70 -0.01 -2.84
CA ALA A 164 -2.78 -0.79 -2.22
C ALA A 164 -3.36 -0.09 -0.98
N TYR A 165 -2.47 0.40 -0.11
CA TYR A 165 -2.86 1.11 1.11
C TYR A 165 -3.61 2.41 0.85
N ALA A 166 -3.31 3.10 -0.25
CA ALA A 166 -3.93 4.37 -0.56
C ALA A 166 -5.35 4.24 -1.17
N TYR A 167 -5.71 3.09 -1.76
CA TYR A 167 -6.87 2.99 -2.66
C TYR A 167 -7.87 1.86 -2.36
N ALA A 168 -7.66 0.98 -1.38
CA ALA A 168 -8.50 -0.22 -1.20
C ALA A 168 -9.08 -0.39 0.23
N PRO A 169 -10.07 0.42 0.66
CA PRO A 169 -10.62 0.38 2.04
C PRO A 169 -11.28 -0.94 2.45
N GLY A 170 -11.53 -1.87 1.50
CA GLY A 170 -12.13 -3.19 1.73
C GLY A 170 -11.15 -4.37 1.61
N GLY A 171 -9.83 -4.12 1.65
CA GLY A 171 -8.79 -5.13 1.45
C GLY A 171 -8.19 -5.09 0.04
N ALA A 172 -6.92 -5.48 -0.09
CA ALA A 172 -6.21 -5.52 -1.36
C ALA A 172 -5.55 -6.88 -1.61
N THR A 173 -5.44 -7.25 -2.88
CA THR A 173 -4.73 -8.48 -3.30
C THR A 173 -3.51 -8.13 -4.14
N VAL A 174 -2.31 -8.27 -3.57
CA VAL A 174 -1.08 -8.04 -4.32
C VAL A 174 -0.64 -9.34 -4.98
N PHE A 175 -0.70 -9.39 -6.31
CA PHE A 175 -0.18 -10.48 -7.12
C PHE A 175 1.22 -10.15 -7.57
N VAL A 176 2.20 -10.93 -7.19
CA VAL A 176 3.55 -10.70 -7.74
C VAL A 176 3.84 -11.77 -8.78
N ARG A 177 3.99 -11.32 -10.03
CA ARG A 177 4.34 -12.17 -11.16
C ARG A 177 5.75 -12.73 -10.96
N ARG A 178 5.93 -13.93 -11.51
CA ARG A 178 7.18 -14.67 -11.70
C ARG A 178 8.38 -13.75 -11.91
N GLY A 179 9.29 -13.71 -10.93
CA GLY A 179 10.51 -12.91 -11.02
C GLY A 179 11.23 -12.78 -9.68
N ARG A 180 12.53 -12.52 -9.75
CA ARG A 180 13.35 -12.20 -8.57
C ARG A 180 13.09 -10.75 -8.15
N VAL A 181 12.46 -10.57 -7.00
CA VAL A 181 12.35 -9.27 -6.34
C VAL A 181 13.41 -9.22 -5.26
N ASP A 182 14.53 -8.52 -5.48
CA ASP A 182 15.53 -8.28 -4.44
C ASP A 182 15.09 -7.04 -3.61
N GLU A 183 14.33 -7.27 -2.53
CA GLU A 183 13.97 -6.22 -1.57
C GLU A 183 14.66 -6.43 -0.22
N GLU A 184 15.20 -5.33 0.34
CA GLU A 184 15.93 -5.38 1.62
C GLU A 184 15.02 -5.67 2.81
N ALA A 185 13.76 -5.23 2.79
CA ALA A 185 12.75 -5.57 3.78
C ALA A 185 11.37 -5.27 3.21
N LEU A 186 10.47 -6.24 3.24
CA LEU A 186 9.07 -6.04 2.87
C LEU A 186 8.29 -5.65 4.12
N VAL A 187 7.78 -4.42 4.17
CA VAL A 187 7.03 -3.93 5.34
C VAL A 187 5.54 -3.89 5.03
N VAL A 188 4.81 -4.83 5.62
CA VAL A 188 3.35 -4.88 5.53
C VAL A 188 2.76 -4.10 6.71
N ARG A 189 2.23 -2.90 6.41
CA ARG A 189 1.63 -1.98 7.39
C ARG A 189 0.11 -2.15 7.37
N GLY A 190 -0.45 -2.83 8.36
CA GLY A 190 -1.90 -2.83 8.56
C GLY A 190 -2.34 -1.50 9.15
N ALA A 191 -2.64 -0.51 8.32
CA ALA A 191 -3.32 0.70 8.75
C ALA A 191 -4.63 0.84 7.96
N TYR A 192 -5.75 0.72 8.70
CA TYR A 192 -7.13 1.03 8.27
C TYR A 192 -7.74 0.15 7.17
N PHE A 193 -7.89 -1.14 7.43
CA PHE A 193 -8.79 -1.99 6.63
C PHE A 193 -9.71 -2.73 7.59
N GLY A 194 -10.98 -2.33 7.63
CA GLY A 194 -11.98 -3.03 8.43
C GLY A 194 -12.10 -4.48 7.95
N THR A 195 -12.14 -5.45 8.86
CA THR A 195 -12.50 -6.89 8.72
C THR A 195 -11.91 -7.72 7.56
N ALA A 196 -11.24 -7.14 6.56
CA ALA A 196 -10.83 -7.76 5.32
C ALA A 196 -9.30 -7.86 5.28
N PRO A 197 -8.73 -9.07 5.19
CA PRO A 197 -7.29 -9.27 5.20
C PRO A 197 -6.65 -8.73 3.91
N LEU A 198 -5.49 -8.06 4.04
CA LEU A 198 -4.58 -7.88 2.91
C LEU A 198 -4.06 -9.26 2.48
N LEU A 199 -4.30 -9.62 1.22
CA LEU A 199 -3.86 -10.88 0.63
C LEU A 199 -2.66 -10.61 -0.28
N ILE A 200 -1.53 -11.27 -0.04
CA ILE A 200 -0.42 -11.27 -0.99
C ILE A 200 -0.35 -12.66 -1.59
N CYS A 201 -0.53 -12.76 -2.91
CA CYS A 201 -0.50 -14.00 -3.67
C CYS A 201 0.74 -14.04 -4.57
N GLY A 202 1.56 -15.07 -4.37
CA GLY A 202 2.55 -15.50 -5.35
C GLY A 202 2.05 -16.71 -6.13
N GLU A 203 2.64 -16.97 -7.29
CA GLU A 203 2.44 -18.24 -7.98
C GLU A 203 3.53 -19.20 -7.50
N LEU A 204 3.17 -20.17 -6.66
CA LEU A 204 4.11 -21.16 -6.10
C LEU A 204 4.33 -22.27 -7.15
N VAL A 205 5.36 -22.14 -7.97
CA VAL A 205 5.75 -23.22 -8.89
C VAL A 205 6.39 -24.33 -8.06
N ALA A 206 5.60 -25.38 -7.80
CA ALA A 206 6.14 -26.65 -7.37
C ALA A 206 7.26 -27.07 -8.34
N ALA A 207 8.47 -27.27 -7.82
CA ALA A 207 9.70 -27.65 -8.53
C ALA A 207 10.57 -26.51 -9.11
N ALA A 208 11.14 -25.66 -8.24
CA ALA A 208 12.59 -25.43 -8.16
C ALA A 208 12.88 -24.29 -7.16
N PRO A 209 13.80 -24.46 -6.18
CA PRO A 209 14.21 -23.42 -5.23
C PRO A 209 15.03 -22.27 -5.87
N ARG A 210 14.90 -22.04 -7.18
CA ARG A 210 15.71 -21.09 -7.96
C ARG A 210 14.91 -19.91 -8.54
N GLU A 211 13.58 -19.94 -8.47
CA GLU A 211 12.69 -18.86 -8.95
C GLU A 211 11.70 -18.39 -7.86
N THR A 212 12.11 -18.46 -6.60
CA THR A 212 11.31 -18.04 -5.43
C THR A 212 11.55 -16.59 -5.05
N PHE A 213 10.63 -16.01 -4.29
CA PHE A 213 10.70 -14.62 -3.83
C PHE A 213 11.85 -14.41 -2.83
N PHE A 214 12.69 -13.40 -3.07
CA PHE A 214 13.88 -13.12 -2.24
C PHE A 214 13.73 -11.80 -1.48
N THR A 215 13.04 -11.80 -0.34
CA THR A 215 13.13 -10.66 0.60
C THR A 215 14.10 -11.05 1.72
N LYS A 216 14.91 -10.10 2.23
CA LYS A 216 15.81 -10.35 3.38
C LYS A 216 15.07 -10.35 4.72
N GLU A 217 13.83 -9.85 4.78
CA GLU A 217 12.96 -9.93 5.95
C GLU A 217 11.52 -9.56 5.53
N VAL A 218 10.51 -10.21 6.11
CA VAL A 218 9.11 -9.78 6.02
C VAL A 218 8.64 -9.31 7.39
N VAL A 219 8.27 -8.03 7.50
CA VAL A 219 7.82 -7.42 8.76
C VAL A 219 6.34 -7.05 8.65
N VAL A 220 5.51 -7.72 9.45
CA VAL A 220 4.06 -7.52 9.49
C VAL A 220 3.67 -6.74 10.74
N LYS A 221 3.16 -5.52 10.55
CA LYS A 221 2.79 -4.57 11.62
C LYS A 221 1.28 -4.50 11.90
N GLY A 222 0.46 -5.29 11.22
CA GLY A 222 -0.99 -5.37 11.42
C GLY A 222 -1.57 -6.68 10.86
N PRO A 223 -2.86 -6.99 11.09
CA PRO A 223 -3.43 -8.29 10.75
C PRO A 223 -3.35 -8.57 9.24
N CYS A 224 -2.79 -9.74 8.86
CA CYS A 224 -2.52 -10.07 7.46
C CYS A 224 -2.70 -11.57 7.18
N ARG A 225 -3.12 -11.92 5.95
CA ARG A 225 -3.12 -13.30 5.44
C ARG A 225 -2.26 -13.40 4.19
N LEU A 226 -1.29 -14.30 4.20
CA LEU A 226 -0.35 -14.56 3.11
C LEU A 226 -0.67 -15.91 2.49
N ARG A 227 -0.73 -15.99 1.15
CA ARG A 227 -1.04 -17.24 0.43
C ARG A 227 -0.07 -17.52 -0.71
N HIS A 228 0.33 -18.78 -0.87
CA HIS A 228 1.16 -19.23 -2.00
C HIS A 228 2.49 -18.45 -2.15
N LEU A 229 3.13 -18.14 -1.02
CA LEU A 229 4.39 -17.40 -1.00
C LEU A 229 5.55 -18.29 -0.58
N ALA A 230 6.75 -18.01 -1.13
CA ALA A 230 7.99 -18.64 -0.72
C ALA A 230 8.95 -17.58 -0.20
N PHE A 231 9.45 -17.74 1.03
CA PHE A 231 10.33 -16.79 1.71
C PHE A 231 11.71 -17.41 1.97
N CYS A 232 12.78 -16.63 1.82
CA CYS A 232 14.16 -17.06 2.10
C CYS A 232 14.83 -16.35 3.30
N ALA A 233 14.09 -15.56 4.08
CA ALA A 233 14.67 -14.80 5.17
C ALA A 233 13.79 -14.61 6.42
N GLY A 234 12.78 -15.46 6.58
CA GLY A 234 11.91 -15.49 7.74
C GLY A 234 10.83 -14.40 7.75
N ALA A 235 9.77 -14.65 8.52
CA ALA A 235 8.61 -13.78 8.67
C ALA A 235 8.48 -13.36 10.13
N ARG A 236 8.45 -12.05 10.40
CA ARG A 236 8.23 -11.48 11.73
C ARG A 236 6.92 -10.70 11.78
N ALA A 237 6.07 -11.02 12.73
CA ALA A 237 4.78 -10.36 12.92
C ALA A 237 4.56 -9.90 14.35
N THR A 238 4.18 -8.63 14.53
CA THR A 238 3.76 -8.08 15.83
C THR A 238 2.24 -8.05 16.00
N ALA A 239 1.50 -8.57 15.02
CA ALA A 239 0.05 -8.62 14.94
C ALA A 239 -0.38 -9.96 14.32
N ASP A 240 -1.69 -10.22 14.24
CA ASP A 240 -2.20 -11.52 13.78
C ASP A 240 -1.71 -11.88 12.37
N LEU A 241 -1.10 -13.06 12.24
CA LEU A 241 -0.52 -13.54 11.00
C LEU A 241 -1.17 -14.86 10.59
N GLY A 242 -1.73 -14.92 9.39
CA GLY A 242 -2.15 -16.16 8.76
C GLY A 242 -1.27 -16.50 7.56
N LEU A 243 -0.66 -17.68 7.53
CA LEU A 243 0.02 -18.23 6.36
C LEU A 243 -0.76 -19.43 5.83
N GLU A 244 -1.02 -19.47 4.52
CA GLU A 244 -1.66 -20.62 3.88
C GLU A 244 -0.94 -21.01 2.57
N ASP A 245 -0.61 -22.29 2.41
CA ASP A 245 0.13 -22.80 1.26
C ASP A 245 1.48 -22.08 1.02
N CYS A 246 2.18 -21.71 2.11
CA CYS A 246 3.43 -20.96 2.06
C CYS A 246 4.66 -21.83 2.33
N VAL A 247 5.80 -21.49 1.72
CA VAL A 247 7.12 -22.08 2.01
C VAL A 247 8.00 -21.03 2.70
N VAL A 248 8.61 -21.36 3.83
CA VAL A 248 9.46 -20.47 4.61
C VAL A 248 10.80 -21.14 4.84
N ALA A 249 11.88 -20.53 4.36
CA ALA A 249 13.24 -20.94 4.70
C ALA A 249 14.02 -19.73 5.22
N CYS A 250 14.76 -19.87 6.32
CA CYS A 250 15.58 -18.79 6.87
C CYS A 250 16.93 -19.32 7.37
N PRO A 251 17.91 -19.51 6.48
CA PRO A 251 19.21 -20.05 6.86
C PRO A 251 19.90 -19.12 7.88
N GLY A 252 20.03 -19.59 9.12
CA GLY A 252 20.68 -18.84 10.21
C GLY A 252 19.78 -17.90 11.01
N GLY A 253 18.46 -17.92 10.80
CA GLY A 253 17.49 -17.10 11.55
C GLY A 253 16.20 -17.83 11.90
N VAL A 254 15.23 -17.10 12.43
CA VAL A 254 13.90 -17.63 12.78
C VAL A 254 13.02 -17.65 11.52
N GLY A 255 12.42 -18.79 11.22
CA GLY A 255 11.53 -18.98 10.07
C GLY A 255 10.26 -18.15 10.20
N VAL A 256 9.47 -18.39 11.24
CA VAL A 256 8.26 -17.61 11.55
C VAL A 256 8.33 -17.17 12.99
N ASP A 257 8.21 -15.87 13.25
CA ASP A 257 8.24 -15.27 14.59
C ASP A 257 7.00 -14.37 14.75
N ALA A 258 6.03 -14.82 15.54
CA ALA A 258 4.77 -14.10 15.75
C ALA A 258 4.56 -13.79 17.23
N SER A 259 4.44 -12.50 17.55
CA SER A 259 4.15 -12.03 18.91
C SER A 259 2.65 -11.99 19.24
N ALA A 260 1.77 -12.11 18.25
CA ALA A 260 0.32 -12.15 18.40
C ALA A 260 -0.24 -13.49 17.87
N ALA A 261 -1.51 -13.57 17.46
CA ALA A 261 -2.07 -14.83 16.99
C ALA A 261 -1.44 -15.30 15.67
N LEU A 262 -1.05 -16.56 15.59
CA LEU A 262 -0.44 -17.19 14.42
C LEU A 262 -1.33 -18.34 13.90
N SER A 263 -1.64 -18.32 12.62
CA SER A 263 -2.28 -19.42 11.91
C SER A 263 -1.41 -19.91 10.76
N LEU A 264 -1.12 -21.21 10.74
CA LEU A 264 -0.37 -21.88 9.67
C LEU A 264 -1.25 -22.97 9.06
N ASN A 265 -1.47 -22.92 7.75
CA ASN A 265 -2.28 -23.90 7.03
C ASN A 265 -1.53 -24.41 5.80
N ARG A 266 -1.26 -25.72 5.70
CA ARG A 266 -0.55 -26.33 4.55
C ARG A 266 0.79 -25.65 4.23
N CYS A 267 1.54 -25.24 5.26
CA CYS A 267 2.82 -24.55 5.08
C CYS A 267 4.01 -25.51 5.16
N LEU A 268 5.14 -25.15 4.54
CA LEU A 268 6.43 -25.82 4.70
C LEU A 268 7.43 -24.84 5.30
N VAL A 269 7.96 -25.13 6.49
CA VAL A 269 9.03 -24.36 7.13
C VAL A 269 10.29 -25.21 7.15
N GLU A 270 11.37 -24.77 6.50
CA GLU A 270 12.58 -25.59 6.39
C GLU A 270 13.90 -24.82 6.49
N HIS A 271 14.97 -25.49 6.94
CA HIS A 271 16.33 -24.92 6.95
C HIS A 271 16.45 -23.61 7.77
N CYS A 272 15.73 -23.54 8.89
CA CYS A 272 15.78 -22.40 9.82
C CYS A 272 16.68 -22.68 11.03
N ALA A 273 17.13 -21.64 11.74
CA ALA A 273 17.70 -21.84 13.08
C ALA A 273 16.61 -22.28 14.06
N ASP A 274 15.54 -21.49 14.16
CA ASP A 274 14.28 -21.84 14.82
C ASP A 274 13.17 -21.82 13.77
N GLY A 275 12.36 -22.88 13.69
CA GLY A 275 11.33 -23.02 12.66
C GLY A 275 10.19 -22.02 12.85
N VAL A 276 9.37 -22.25 13.86
CA VAL A 276 8.21 -21.43 14.20
C VAL A 276 8.29 -21.04 15.68
N VAL A 277 8.18 -19.75 15.97
CA VAL A 277 8.14 -19.18 17.32
C VAL A 277 6.82 -18.42 17.46
N ALA A 278 5.97 -18.88 18.36
CA ALA A 278 4.65 -18.31 18.62
C ALA A 278 4.51 -17.88 20.08
N ARG A 279 4.24 -16.59 20.31
CA ARG A 279 3.99 -16.02 21.65
C ARG A 279 2.53 -15.72 21.92
N GLY A 280 1.69 -15.63 20.89
CA GLY A 280 0.23 -15.53 21.02
C GLY A 280 -0.46 -16.87 20.80
N ALA A 281 -1.78 -16.83 20.55
CA ALA A 281 -2.57 -18.00 20.17
C ALA A 281 -2.03 -18.65 18.88
N LEU A 282 -2.07 -19.98 18.80
CA LEU A 282 -1.49 -20.74 17.69
C LEU A 282 -2.53 -21.73 17.11
N ASP A 283 -2.73 -21.70 15.79
CA ASP A 283 -3.54 -22.68 15.04
C ASP A 283 -2.73 -23.21 13.85
N VAL A 284 -2.24 -24.45 13.96
CA VAL A 284 -1.43 -25.10 12.91
C VAL A 284 -2.21 -26.26 12.31
N ARG A 285 -2.32 -26.29 10.98
CA ARG A 285 -2.99 -27.36 10.21
C ARG A 285 -2.18 -27.78 8.99
N GLY A 286 -2.00 -29.09 8.80
CA GLY A 286 -1.38 -29.67 7.59
C GLY A 286 0.01 -29.14 7.29
N THR A 287 0.77 -28.69 8.29
CA THR A 287 2.02 -27.94 8.13
C THR A 287 3.21 -28.85 8.38
N THR A 288 4.26 -28.71 7.59
CA THR A 288 5.53 -29.44 7.77
C THR A 288 6.63 -28.48 8.21
N VAL A 289 7.33 -28.81 9.30
CA VAL A 289 8.52 -28.11 9.77
C VAL A 289 9.70 -29.07 9.74
N ARG A 290 10.78 -28.75 9.03
CA ARG A 290 11.90 -29.68 8.91
C ARG A 290 13.28 -29.05 8.83
N HIS A 291 14.30 -29.81 9.19
CA HIS A 291 15.71 -29.38 9.07
C HIS A 291 15.98 -28.06 9.81
N CYS A 292 15.35 -27.84 10.97
CA CYS A 292 15.61 -26.69 11.82
C CYS A 292 16.69 -27.00 12.85
N ALA A 293 17.67 -26.11 13.01
CA ALA A 293 18.86 -26.38 13.80
C ALA A 293 18.57 -26.55 15.31
N ASN A 294 17.70 -25.70 15.86
CA ASN A 294 17.43 -25.61 17.30
C ASN A 294 16.06 -26.19 17.64
N VAL A 295 14.98 -25.53 17.23
CA VAL A 295 13.60 -25.92 17.54
C VAL A 295 12.75 -25.90 16.26
N GLY A 296 11.89 -26.90 16.08
CA GLY A 296 10.88 -26.92 15.03
C GLY A 296 9.74 -25.96 15.34
N LEU A 297 9.00 -26.22 16.42
CA LEU A 297 7.92 -25.37 16.92
C LEU A 297 8.18 -24.95 18.37
N ASP A 298 8.34 -23.66 18.64
CA ASP A 298 8.45 -23.07 19.97
C ASP A 298 7.18 -22.27 20.31
N ALA A 299 6.36 -22.83 21.19
CA ALA A 299 5.19 -22.22 21.80
C ALA A 299 5.37 -22.05 23.32
N SER A 300 6.60 -22.02 23.82
CA SER A 300 6.88 -21.94 25.27
C SER A 300 6.44 -20.62 25.90
N GLU A 301 6.43 -19.55 25.13
CA GLU A 301 5.97 -18.22 25.54
C GLU A 301 4.52 -17.93 25.09
N SER A 302 3.80 -18.94 24.58
CA SER A 302 2.42 -18.76 24.12
C SER A 302 1.47 -18.51 25.29
N ASP A 303 0.76 -17.38 25.25
CA ASP A 303 -0.26 -16.99 26.24
C ASP A 303 -1.70 -17.37 25.82
N GLY A 304 -1.87 -17.94 24.61
CA GLY A 304 -3.16 -18.29 24.02
C GLY A 304 -3.33 -19.79 23.77
N PRO A 305 -4.51 -20.23 23.29
CA PRO A 305 -4.71 -21.62 22.91
C PRO A 305 -3.77 -21.99 21.75
N ALA A 306 -3.07 -23.12 21.89
CA ALA A 306 -2.18 -23.67 20.87
C ALA A 306 -2.76 -24.98 20.34
N ARG A 307 -3.48 -24.90 19.22
CA ARG A 307 -4.11 -26.04 18.54
C ARG A 307 -3.26 -26.47 17.36
N VAL A 308 -2.97 -27.76 17.31
CA VAL A 308 -2.14 -28.34 16.26
C VAL A 308 -2.81 -29.59 15.70
N GLU A 309 -3.01 -29.61 14.40
CA GLU A 309 -3.62 -30.71 13.65
C GLU A 309 -2.75 -30.99 12.41
N GLU A 310 -2.51 -32.26 12.08
CA GLU A 310 -1.72 -32.66 10.90
C GLU A 310 -0.35 -31.93 10.80
N LEU A 311 0.38 -31.81 11.92
CA LEU A 311 1.73 -31.25 11.95
C LEU A 311 2.78 -32.35 11.76
N THR A 312 3.68 -32.15 10.80
CA THR A 312 4.89 -32.95 10.65
C THR A 312 6.10 -32.14 11.09
N VAL A 313 6.78 -32.52 12.17
CA VAL A 313 8.09 -31.97 12.53
C VAL A 313 9.14 -33.04 12.35
N ALA A 314 10.07 -32.83 11.41
CA ALA A 314 11.06 -33.84 11.08
C ALA A 314 12.46 -33.24 11.04
N ALA A 315 13.42 -33.98 11.57
CA ALA A 315 14.81 -33.60 11.51
C ALA A 315 15.09 -32.19 12.10
N CYS A 316 14.51 -31.88 13.27
CA CYS A 316 14.79 -30.67 14.04
C CYS A 316 15.52 -31.01 15.35
N GLY A 317 16.36 -30.12 15.88
CA GLY A 317 17.07 -30.36 17.15
C GLY A 317 16.11 -30.67 18.31
N VAL A 318 15.10 -29.83 18.51
CA VAL A 318 13.94 -30.07 19.36
C VAL A 318 12.71 -29.98 18.47
N ALA A 319 11.86 -31.00 18.46
CA ALA A 319 10.70 -30.99 17.58
C ALA A 319 9.66 -29.95 18.01
N VAL A 320 9.20 -30.01 19.27
CA VAL A 320 8.24 -29.06 19.85
C VAL A 320 8.68 -28.65 21.25
N ARG A 321 8.60 -27.35 21.56
CA ARG A 321 8.84 -26.77 22.88
C ARG A 321 7.62 -25.95 23.31
N GLY A 322 7.13 -26.15 24.54
CA GLY A 322 5.95 -25.46 25.08
C GLY A 322 4.72 -26.36 25.19
N ALA A 323 3.63 -25.81 25.75
CA ALA A 323 2.38 -26.53 25.91
C ALA A 323 1.54 -26.42 24.62
N VAL A 324 1.30 -27.55 23.96
CA VAL A 324 0.58 -27.62 22.68
C VAL A 324 -0.48 -28.71 22.76
N GLU A 325 -1.70 -28.38 22.36
CA GLU A 325 -2.81 -29.34 22.25
C GLU A 325 -2.81 -29.94 20.84
N PHE A 326 -2.37 -31.19 20.73
CA PHE A 326 -2.48 -31.96 19.50
C PHE A 326 -3.90 -32.50 19.33
N ALA A 327 -4.54 -32.09 18.24
CA ALA A 327 -5.81 -32.63 17.77
C ALA A 327 -5.54 -33.59 16.60
N GLY A 328 -6.21 -34.74 16.59
CA GLY A 328 -6.11 -35.74 15.52
C GLY A 328 -4.93 -36.72 15.65
N SER A 329 -4.96 -37.77 14.83
CA SER A 329 -3.99 -38.89 14.86
C SER A 329 -2.84 -38.76 13.85
N GLU A 330 -2.83 -37.72 13.01
CA GLU A 330 -1.88 -37.55 11.89
C GLU A 330 -0.74 -36.56 12.21
N ASN A 331 -0.41 -36.40 13.49
CA ASN A 331 0.73 -35.59 13.92
C ASN A 331 1.98 -36.49 14.01
N ASP A 332 3.05 -36.12 13.31
CA ASP A 332 4.31 -36.86 13.29
C ASP A 332 5.45 -35.94 13.75
N VAL A 333 6.07 -36.26 14.88
CA VAL A 333 6.99 -35.35 15.58
C VAL A 333 8.26 -36.11 15.95
N GLU A 334 9.30 -35.92 15.15
CA GLU A 334 10.61 -36.55 15.32
C GLU A 334 11.70 -35.49 15.57
N GLY A 335 12.34 -35.59 16.74
CA GLY A 335 13.55 -34.83 17.09
C GLY A 335 14.83 -35.60 16.75
N TRP A 336 15.97 -34.90 16.77
CA TRP A 336 17.30 -35.52 16.73
C TRP A 336 17.77 -35.99 18.11
#